data_AF-X1CRQ3-F1
#
_entry.id   AF-X1CRQ3-F1
#
_cell.length_a   1.000
_cell.length_b   1.000
_cell.length_c   1.000
_cell.angle_alpha   90.00
_cell.angle_beta   90.00
_cell.angle_gamma   90.00
#
_symmetry.space_group_name_H-M   'P 1'
#
loop_
_entity.id
_entity.type
_entity.pdbx_description
1 polymer ?
#
loop_
_entity_poly.entity_id
_entity_poly.type
_entity_poly.pdbx_seq_one_letter_code
_entity_poly.pdbx_strand_id
1 'polypeptide(L)'
;KLIRAGTVDKFQGQEAPVVIYSMTTSVPEDAPHGMEFLYSLNRLNVATSRARCACILVANPRLFKPECKTPRQMQLANALCRYVELAQAAPLT
;
A
#
# COMPACT_ATOMS: atom_id res chain seq x y z
N LYS A 1 15.40 19.68 3.15
CA LYS A 1 14.16 19.25 2.46
C LYS A 1 13.09 19.05 3.54
N LEU A 2 11.95 19.74 3.47
CA LEU A 2 10.94 19.71 4.54
C LEU A 2 10.15 18.39 4.60
N ILE A 3 10.11 17.65 3.50
CA ILE A 3 9.40 16.36 3.37
C ILE A 3 10.38 15.30 2.86
N ARG A 4 10.40 14.13 3.52
CA ARG A 4 11.14 12.94 3.07
C ARG A 4 10.27 12.16 2.08
N ALA A 5 10.81 11.82 0.91
CA ALA A 5 10.12 11.03 -0.11
C ALA A 5 11.08 9.97 -0.67
N GLY A 6 10.58 8.75 -0.88
CA GLY A 6 11.36 7.59 -1.29
C GLY A 6 10.53 6.31 -1.32
N THR A 7 11.17 5.19 -1.64
CA THR A 7 10.53 3.87 -1.59
C THR A 7 10.34 3.40 -0.16
N VAL A 8 9.45 2.43 0.03
CA VAL A 8 9.19 1.82 1.34
C VAL A 8 10.47 1.30 2.00
N ASP A 9 11.37 0.69 1.22
CA ASP A 9 12.62 0.11 1.73
C ASP A 9 13.54 1.17 2.36
N LYS A 10 13.52 2.42 1.86
CA LYS A 10 14.30 3.53 2.43
C LYS A 10 13.76 4.02 3.77
N PHE A 11 12.53 3.69 4.13
CA PHE A 11 11.89 4.10 5.37
C PHE A 11 11.84 2.99 6.43
N GLN A 12 12.47 1.84 6.17
CA GLN A 12 12.57 0.78 7.17
C GLN A 12 13.31 1.29 8.42
N GLY A 13 12.73 1.05 9.60
CA GLY A 13 13.26 1.53 10.88
C GLY A 13 13.09 3.03 11.14
N GLN A 14 12.46 3.79 10.24
CA GLN A 14 12.20 5.22 10.42
C GLN A 14 10.71 5.49 10.61
N GLU A 15 10.36 6.47 11.44
CA GLU A 15 8.96 6.84 11.68
C GLU A 15 8.67 8.30 11.34
N ALA A 16 7.40 8.62 11.20
CA ALA A 16 6.89 9.98 11.02
C ALA A 16 5.52 10.16 11.70
N PRO A 17 5.14 11.38 12.11
CA PRO A 17 3.78 11.65 12.59
C PRO A 17 2.70 11.20 11.59
N VAL A 18 2.92 11.50 10.31
CA VAL A 18 2.03 11.12 9.20
C VAL A 18 2.86 10.44 8.10
N VAL A 19 2.32 9.37 7.52
CA VAL A 19 2.88 8.69 6.35
C VAL A 19 1.83 8.71 5.24
N ILE A 20 2.24 9.12 4.03
CA ILE A 20 1.45 8.98 2.81
C ILE A 20 2.07 7.85 2.00
N TYR A 21 1.33 6.75 1.83
CA TYR A 21 1.75 5.61 1.05
C TYR A 21 1.00 5.59 -0.28
N SER A 22 1.68 5.91 -1.38
CA SER A 22 1.12 5.84 -2.72
C SER A 22 1.44 4.49 -3.37
N MET A 23 0.43 3.82 -3.91
CA MET A 23 0.60 2.58 -4.67
C MET A 23 1.26 2.81 -6.02
N THR A 24 1.22 4.04 -6.55
CA THR A 24 1.85 4.46 -7.83
C THR A 24 1.48 3.63 -9.07
N THR A 25 0.50 2.74 -8.93
CA THR A 25 0.02 1.79 -9.95
C THR A 25 -1.50 1.90 -9.99
N SER A 26 -2.10 1.87 -11.17
CA SER A 26 -3.56 1.97 -11.32
C SER A 26 -4.27 0.62 -11.46
N VAL A 27 -3.61 -0.36 -12.09
CA VAL A 27 -4.10 -1.74 -12.24
C VAL A 27 -2.95 -2.73 -12.00
N PRO A 28 -3.19 -3.91 -11.41
CA PRO A 28 -2.12 -4.85 -11.05
C PRO A 28 -1.25 -5.31 -12.22
N GLU A 29 -1.83 -5.38 -13.41
CA GLU A 29 -1.20 -5.86 -14.64
C GLU A 29 -0.10 -4.90 -15.13
N ASP A 30 -0.20 -3.62 -14.77
CA ASP A 30 0.78 -2.58 -15.11
C ASP A 30 1.97 -2.56 -14.12
N ALA A 31 1.95 -3.40 -13.09
CA ALA A 31 3.00 -3.41 -12.08
C ALA A 31 4.33 -3.91 -12.69
N PRO A 32 5.38 -3.07 -12.75
CA PRO A 32 6.62 -3.42 -13.47
C PRO A 32 7.37 -4.61 -12.87
N HIS A 33 7.12 -4.89 -11.58
CA HIS A 33 7.73 -6.01 -10.84
C HIS A 33 6.68 -7.07 -10.46
N GLY A 34 5.50 -7.04 -11.11
CA GLY A 34 4.42 -7.98 -10.93
C GLY A 34 3.68 -7.88 -9.59
N MET A 35 2.69 -8.76 -9.45
CA MET A 35 1.74 -8.79 -8.35
C MET A 35 2.41 -9.00 -6.98
N GLU A 36 3.42 -9.87 -6.89
CA GLU A 36 4.07 -10.15 -5.60
C GLU A 36 4.79 -8.94 -5.01
N PHE A 37 5.39 -8.12 -5.89
CA PHE A 37 6.04 -6.89 -5.49
C PHE A 37 5.02 -5.82 -5.11
N LEU A 38 3.94 -5.69 -5.89
CA LEU A 38 2.87 -4.72 -5.67
C LEU A 38 2.15 -4.96 -4.35
N TYR A 39 1.81 -6.22 -4.05
CA TYR A 39 1.07 -6.65 -2.86
C TYR A 39 1.98 -7.27 -1.80
N SER A 40 3.25 -6.89 -1.78
CA SER A 40 4.20 -7.41 -0.80
C SER A 40 3.74 -7.13 0.63
N LEU A 41 3.48 -8.19 1.40
CA LEU A 41 3.08 -8.09 2.81
C LEU A 41 4.13 -7.33 3.64
N ASN A 42 5.41 -7.58 3.37
CA ASN A 42 6.50 -6.89 4.08
C ASN A 42 6.46 -5.38 3.85
N ARG A 43 6.18 -4.95 2.61
CA ARG A 43 6.13 -3.51 2.29
C ARG A 43 4.88 -2.85 2.80
N LEU A 44 3.73 -3.52 2.70
CA LEU A 44 2.51 -3.04 3.31
C LEU A 44 2.70 -2.85 4.82
N ASN A 45 3.31 -3.83 5.51
CA ASN A 45 3.61 -3.74 6.93
C ASN A 45 4.55 -2.57 7.26
N VAL A 46 5.66 -2.42 6.53
CA VAL A 46 6.57 -1.29 6.75
C VAL A 46 5.83 0.03 6.54
N ALA A 47 5.18 0.22 5.38
CA ALA A 47 4.52 1.47 5.02
C ALA A 47 3.42 1.88 6.02
N THR A 48 2.64 0.91 6.51
CA THR A 48 1.54 1.18 7.44
C THR A 48 2.01 1.40 8.87
N SER A 49 3.06 0.71 9.31
CA SER A 49 3.54 0.79 10.69
C SER A 49 4.55 1.91 10.95
N ARG A 50 4.91 2.72 9.94
CA ARG A 50 5.81 3.87 10.09
C ARG A 50 5.11 5.14 10.57
N ALA A 51 3.77 5.18 10.51
CA ALA A 51 2.98 6.30 10.99
C ALA A 51 2.77 6.25 12.49
N ARG A 52 3.00 7.36 13.19
CA ARG A 52 2.69 7.50 14.62
C ARG A 52 1.24 7.93 14.88
N CYS A 53 0.66 8.71 13.96
CA CYS A 53 -0.69 9.25 14.10
C CYS A 53 -1.61 8.78 12.97
N ALA A 54 -1.19 8.95 11.71
CA ALA A 54 -2.02 8.60 10.55
C ALA A 54 -1.20 8.02 9.40
N CYS A 55 -1.67 6.90 8.86
CA CYS A 55 -1.20 6.35 7.59
C CYS A 55 -2.29 6.58 6.54
N ILE A 56 -1.93 7.27 5.45
CA ILE A 56 -2.83 7.60 4.35
C ILE A 56 -2.41 6.78 3.15
N LEU A 57 -3.23 5.80 2.77
CA LEU A 57 -3.05 5.02 1.55
C LEU A 57 -3.70 5.74 0.37
N VAL A 58 -2.91 5.97 -0.69
CA VAL A 58 -3.39 6.52 -1.96
C VAL A 58 -3.30 5.41 -3.02
N ALA A 59 -4.45 4.96 -3.49
CA ALA A 59 -4.55 3.82 -4.40
C ALA A 59 -5.74 3.95 -5.34
N ASN A 60 -5.64 3.39 -6.55
CA ASN A 60 -6.78 3.27 -7.45
C ASN A 60 -7.72 2.17 -6.94
N PRO A 61 -9.06 2.38 -6.91
CA PRO A 61 -10.01 1.37 -6.47
C PRO A 61 -9.92 0.01 -7.17
N ARG A 62 -9.41 -0.02 -8.41
CA ARG A 62 -9.17 -1.26 -9.17
C ARG A 62 -8.13 -2.18 -8.50
N LEU A 63 -7.21 -1.63 -7.72
CA LEU A 63 -6.22 -2.41 -6.96
C LEU A 63 -6.84 -3.26 -5.84
N PHE A 64 -8.09 -3.02 -5.46
CA PHE A 64 -8.81 -3.81 -4.46
C PHE A 64 -9.68 -4.90 -5.07
N LYS A 65 -9.67 -5.02 -6.41
CA LYS A 65 -10.40 -6.05 -7.16
C LYS A 65 -9.47 -6.77 -8.15
N PRO A 66 -8.30 -7.30 -7.72
CA PRO A 66 -7.37 -7.95 -8.63
C PRO A 66 -7.88 -9.31 -9.08
N GLU A 67 -7.61 -9.67 -10.34
CA GLU A 67 -7.79 -11.04 -10.80
C GLU A 67 -6.67 -11.94 -10.24
N CYS A 68 -7.01 -12.75 -9.24
CA CYS A 68 -6.09 -13.71 -8.65
C CYS A 68 -6.25 -15.08 -9.31
N LYS A 69 -5.16 -15.62 -9.85
CA LYS A 69 -5.10 -16.94 -10.52
C LYS A 69 -4.62 -18.05 -9.59
N THR A 70 -4.11 -17.71 -8.41
CA THR A 70 -3.64 -18.69 -7.41
C THR A 70 -4.05 -18.29 -5.99
N PRO A 71 -4.15 -19.25 -5.05
CA PRO A 71 -4.40 -18.95 -3.63
C PRO A 71 -3.37 -18.00 -3.03
N ARG A 72 -2.11 -18.09 -3.47
CA ARG A 72 -1.04 -17.18 -3.01
C ARG A 72 -1.32 -15.73 -3.41
N GLN A 73 -1.76 -15.51 -4.65
CA GLN A 73 -2.15 -14.19 -5.12
C GLN A 73 -3.34 -13.62 -4.33
N MET A 74 -4.33 -14.47 -4.03
CA MET A 74 -5.46 -14.10 -3.17
C MET A 74 -4.98 -13.65 -1.78
N GLN A 75 -4.06 -14.39 -1.15
CA GLN A 75 -3.51 -14.03 0.16
C GLN A 75 -2.80 -12.68 0.15
N LEU A 76 -2.01 -12.40 -0.89
CA LEU A 76 -1.28 -11.14 -1.02
C LEU A 76 -2.23 -9.96 -1.20
N ALA A 77 -3.17 -10.06 -2.14
CA ALA A 77 -4.18 -9.03 -2.39
C ALA A 77 -5.08 -8.78 -1.16
N ASN A 78 -5.47 -9.85 -0.47
CA ASN A 78 -6.38 -9.79 0.67
C ASN A 78 -5.87 -8.89 1.80
N ALA A 79 -4.55 -8.80 2.02
CA ALA A 79 -4.00 -7.91 3.03
C ALA A 79 -4.30 -6.43 2.74
N LEU A 80 -4.17 -6.02 1.48
CA LEU A 80 -4.49 -4.66 1.06
C LEU A 80 -6.00 -4.40 1.09
N CYS A 81 -6.81 -5.36 0.62
CA CYS A 81 -8.27 -5.24 0.69
C CYS A 81 -8.75 -5.12 2.15
N ARG A 82 -8.22 -5.95 3.04
CA ARG A 82 -8.53 -5.91 4.47
C ARG A 82 -8.11 -4.59 5.10
N TYR A 83 -6.98 -4.01 4.69
CA TYR A 83 -6.56 -2.69 5.16
C TYR A 83 -7.61 -1.63 4.82
N VAL A 84 -8.17 -1.64 3.60
CA VAL A 84 -9.21 -0.69 3.18
C VAL A 84 -10.51 -0.88 3.94
N GLU A 85 -10.92 -2.12 4.22
CA GLU A 85 -12.13 -2.40 5.03
C GLU A 85 -12.04 -1.81 6.43
N LEU A 86 -10.82 -1.71 6.99
CA LEU A 86 -10.56 -1.16 8.31
C LEU A 86 -10.26 0.35 8.29
N ALA A 87 -9.93 0.90 7.13
CA ALA A 87 -9.58 2.30 6.98
C ALA A 87 -10.83 3.19 6.96
N GLN A 88 -10.67 4.42 7.44
CA GLN A 88 -11.68 5.46 7.25
C GLN A 88 -11.50 6.08 5.86
N ALA A 89 -12.56 6.09 5.06
CA ALA A 89 -12.54 6.77 3.78
C ALA A 89 -12.47 8.28 4.00
N ALA A 90 -11.41 8.92 3.52
CA ALA A 90 -11.34 10.37 3.45
C ALA A 90 -12.14 10.83 2.22
N PRO A 91 -13.11 11.77 2.37
CA PRO A 91 -13.79 12.35 1.23
C PRO A 91 -12.77 13.08 0.33
N LEU A 92 -12.74 12.71 -0.95
CA LEU A 92 -12.08 13.50 -1.99
C LEU A 92 -13.07 14.57 -2.41
N THR A 93 -13.06 15.71 -1.71
CA THR A 93 -13.80 16.92 -2.11
C THR A 93 -13.35 17.44 -3.46
#